data_AF-A0A8J7KNU2-F1
#
_entry.id   AF-A0A8J7KNU2-F1
#
_cell.length_a   1.000
_cell.length_b   1.000
_cell.length_c   1.000
_cell.angle_alpha   90.00
_cell.angle_beta   90.00
_cell.angle_gamma   90.00
#
_symmetry.space_group_name_H-M   'P 1'
#
loop_
_entity.id
_entity.type
_entity.pdbx_description
1 polymer ?
#
loop_
_entity_poly.entity_id
_entity_poly.type
_entity_poly.pdbx_seq_one_letter_code
_entity_poly.pdbx_strand_id
1 'polypeptide(L)'
;MQRFIARIRLMQDDLSKSAKLEARTSASMICGDSRTDTAWESISPGSIDGCLSSPPYLNNFDYADATRLELYFWGDVTSWAEMCKTVRSGMVTATTQQSSVNAASTASSGLAQLGKTFTRIEDITSELEIQRKSRGRGKEYDRVVPDYFLGILDVLSRLAKVLESGAPSVWLIGDSAPYGVYIDTPALIGEIAEHLGFRVEEDLALRQRGLRWASTGMRHDIELTERLLLFRRD
;
A
#
# COMPACT_ATOMS: atom_id res chain seq x y z
N MET A 1 -22.66 25.41 4.20
CA MET A 1 -23.91 24.64 4.41
C MET A 1 -24.52 24.11 3.10
N GLN A 2 -24.87 24.95 2.11
CA GLN A 2 -25.57 24.50 0.88
C GLN A 2 -24.83 23.42 0.07
N ARG A 3 -23.51 23.54 -0.15
CA ARG A 3 -22.72 22.53 -0.88
C ARG A 3 -22.69 21.17 -0.18
N PHE A 4 -22.62 21.15 1.15
CA PHE A 4 -22.65 19.93 1.96
C PHE A 4 -23.99 19.22 1.82
N ILE A 5 -25.10 19.95 1.98
CA ILE A 5 -26.45 19.41 1.79
C ILE A 5 -26.62 18.88 0.36
N ALA A 6 -26.12 19.60 -0.65
CA ALA A 6 -26.19 19.14 -2.04
C ALA A 6 -25.42 17.82 -2.26
N ARG A 7 -24.29 17.61 -1.57
CA ARG A 7 -23.54 16.36 -1.61
C ARG A 7 -24.22 15.22 -0.88
N ILE A 8 -24.80 15.48 0.29
CA ILE A 8 -25.61 14.47 0.98
C ILE A 8 -26.81 14.05 0.13
N ARG A 9 -27.50 15.00 -0.51
CA ARG A 9 -28.63 14.68 -1.40
C ARG A 9 -28.19 13.82 -2.59
N LEU A 10 -27.02 14.13 -3.18
CA LEU A 10 -26.47 13.32 -4.26
C LEU A 10 -26.19 11.88 -3.80
N MET A 11 -25.53 11.69 -2.64
CA MET A 11 -25.28 10.36 -2.07
C MET A 11 -26.60 9.62 -1.76
N GLN A 12 -27.59 10.32 -1.20
CA GLN A 12 -28.90 9.76 -0.90
C GLN A 12 -29.64 9.33 -2.18
N ASP A 13 -29.62 10.16 -3.22
CA ASP A 13 -30.23 9.87 -4.52
C ASP A 13 -29.56 8.64 -5.16
N ASP A 14 -28.23 8.54 -5.11
CA ASP A 14 -27.50 7.40 -5.63
C ASP A 14 -27.85 6.11 -4.89
N LEU A 15 -27.87 6.13 -3.54
CA LEU A 15 -28.29 4.99 -2.72
C LEU A 15 -29.75 4.58 -3.00
N SER A 16 -30.64 5.54 -3.23
CA SER A 16 -32.05 5.25 -3.53
C SER A 16 -32.24 4.59 -4.90
N LYS A 17 -31.38 4.92 -5.87
CA LYS A 17 -31.36 4.29 -7.19
C LYS A 17 -30.77 2.90 -7.12
N SER A 18 -29.68 2.71 -6.37
CA SER A 18 -29.05 1.40 -6.20
C SER A 18 -29.92 0.42 -5.42
N ALA A 19 -30.71 0.89 -4.45
CA ALA A 19 -31.65 0.06 -3.69
C ALA A 19 -32.77 -0.56 -4.55
N LYS A 20 -33.02 -0.03 -5.74
CA LYS A 20 -34.00 -0.55 -6.71
C LYS A 20 -33.39 -1.55 -7.69
N LEU A 21 -32.07 -1.74 -7.67
CA LEU A 21 -31.40 -2.76 -8.46
C LEU A 21 -31.52 -4.08 -7.70
N GLU A 22 -32.05 -5.11 -8.35
CA GLU A 22 -31.95 -6.47 -7.81
C GLU A 22 -30.47 -6.84 -7.70
N ALA A 23 -30.04 -7.24 -6.49
CA ALA A 23 -28.68 -7.69 -6.25
C ALA A 23 -28.44 -9.00 -7.01
N ARG A 24 -27.84 -8.92 -8.19
CA ARG A 24 -27.40 -10.08 -8.98
C ARG A 24 -26.11 -10.71 -8.44
N THR A 25 -25.51 -10.08 -7.44
CA THR A 25 -24.20 -10.42 -6.88
C THR A 25 -24.25 -10.29 -5.36
N SER A 26 -23.62 -11.21 -4.64
CA SER A 26 -23.34 -11.07 -3.21
C SER A 26 -22.07 -10.25 -2.98
N ALA A 27 -22.05 -9.45 -1.92
CA ALA A 27 -20.84 -8.76 -1.45
C ALA A 27 -20.63 -9.06 0.04
N SER A 28 -19.39 -9.35 0.42
CA SER A 28 -18.94 -9.46 1.80
C SER A 28 -17.87 -8.41 2.06
N MET A 29 -17.86 -7.86 3.27
CA MET A 29 -16.86 -6.89 3.71
C MET A 29 -16.17 -7.43 4.95
N ILE A 30 -14.84 -7.48 4.92
CA ILE A 30 -14.01 -7.92 6.04
C ILE A 30 -13.21 -6.71 6.49
N CYS A 31 -13.42 -6.28 7.73
CA CYS A 31 -12.64 -5.22 8.36
C CYS A 31 -11.47 -5.87 9.12
N GLY A 32 -10.24 -5.69 8.63
CA GLY A 32 -9.06 -6.26 9.25
C GLY A 32 -7.76 -5.79 8.61
N ASP A 33 -6.64 -6.12 9.24
CA ASP A 33 -5.31 -5.88 8.71
C ASP A 33 -4.92 -7.02 7.76
N SER A 34 -4.86 -6.73 6.46
CA SER A 34 -4.52 -7.71 5.42
C SER A 34 -3.15 -8.37 5.59
N ARG A 35 -2.26 -7.85 6.45
CA ARG A 35 -1.00 -8.48 6.82
C ARG A 35 -1.17 -9.62 7.83
N THR A 36 -2.35 -9.82 8.38
CA THR A 36 -2.62 -10.78 9.47
C THR A 36 -3.62 -11.83 9.04
N ASP A 37 -3.56 -13.05 9.60
CA ASP A 37 -4.42 -14.15 9.17
C ASP A 37 -5.91 -13.91 9.47
N THR A 38 -6.22 -13.12 10.51
CA THR A 38 -7.59 -12.80 10.92
C THR A 38 -8.41 -12.11 9.82
N ALA A 39 -7.76 -11.35 8.95
CA ALA A 39 -8.41 -10.72 7.80
C ALA A 39 -8.80 -11.71 6.68
N TRP A 40 -8.28 -12.94 6.71
CA TRP A 40 -8.47 -13.95 5.67
C TRP A 40 -9.18 -15.21 6.16
N GLU A 41 -9.36 -15.41 7.46
CA GLU A 41 -9.94 -16.61 8.08
C GLU A 41 -11.32 -17.01 7.53
N SER A 42 -12.11 -16.04 7.09
CA SER A 42 -13.45 -16.28 6.51
C SER A 42 -13.43 -16.67 5.03
N ILE A 43 -12.28 -16.61 4.38
CA ILE A 43 -12.10 -16.91 2.95
C ILE A 43 -11.54 -18.33 2.81
N SER A 44 -12.20 -19.16 2.02
CA SER A 44 -11.74 -20.53 1.79
C SER A 44 -10.44 -20.53 0.95
N PRO A 45 -9.49 -21.43 1.23
CA PRO A 45 -8.30 -21.58 0.39
C PRO A 45 -8.68 -21.93 -1.05
N GLY A 46 -8.01 -21.31 -2.02
CA GLY A 46 -8.26 -21.53 -3.45
C GLY A 46 -9.73 -21.36 -3.84
N SER A 47 -10.40 -20.31 -3.37
CA SER A 47 -11.81 -20.03 -3.67
C SER A 47 -12.03 -18.66 -4.31
N ILE A 48 -10.96 -17.93 -4.61
CA ILE A 48 -11.02 -16.59 -5.17
C ILE A 48 -10.49 -16.63 -6.61
N ASP A 49 -11.37 -16.28 -7.57
CA ASP A 49 -11.07 -16.27 -9.01
C ASP A 49 -10.12 -15.15 -9.44
N GLY A 50 -9.89 -14.13 -8.60
CA GLY A 50 -8.97 -13.04 -8.91
C GLY A 50 -8.92 -11.93 -7.86
N CYS A 51 -7.92 -11.06 -7.97
CA CYS A 51 -7.70 -9.94 -7.06
C CYS A 51 -7.48 -8.63 -7.83
N LEU A 52 -8.07 -7.55 -7.36
CA LEU A 52 -7.76 -6.18 -7.78
C LEU A 52 -7.34 -5.40 -6.54
N SER A 53 -6.18 -4.75 -6.58
CA SER A 53 -5.67 -4.01 -5.42
C SER A 53 -4.93 -2.74 -5.83
N SER A 54 -4.82 -1.81 -4.88
CA SER A 54 -3.97 -0.63 -4.97
C SER A 54 -3.39 -0.39 -3.58
N PRO A 55 -2.33 -1.13 -3.18
CA PRO A 55 -1.75 -0.99 -1.85
C PRO A 55 -1.29 0.46 -1.61
N PRO A 56 -1.17 0.91 -0.34
CA PRO A 56 -0.75 2.28 -0.06
C PRO A 56 0.63 2.55 -0.67
N TYR A 57 0.76 3.59 -1.48
CA TYR A 57 2.02 3.87 -2.15
C TYR A 57 3.10 4.31 -1.16
N LEU A 58 4.33 3.87 -1.41
CA LEU A 58 5.54 4.20 -0.64
C LEU A 58 5.99 5.65 -0.90
N ASN A 59 5.10 6.62 -0.68
CA ASN A 59 5.27 8.03 -1.05
C ASN A 59 5.15 8.98 0.15
N ASN A 60 5.16 8.44 1.37
CA ASN A 60 5.03 9.18 2.63
C ASN A 60 3.67 9.87 2.82
N PHE A 61 2.61 9.33 2.25
CA PHE A 61 1.25 9.77 2.48
C PHE A 61 0.65 9.04 3.69
N ASP A 62 0.19 9.78 4.68
CA ASP A 62 -0.46 9.23 5.87
C ASP A 62 -1.98 9.26 5.67
N TYR A 63 -2.54 8.13 5.27
CA TYR A 63 -3.99 8.02 5.01
C TYR A 63 -4.83 8.26 6.26
N ALA A 64 -4.35 7.87 7.44
CA ALA A 64 -5.06 8.11 8.70
C ALA A 64 -5.12 9.60 9.04
N ASP A 65 -4.03 10.33 8.84
CA ASP A 65 -4.03 11.80 9.01
C ASP A 65 -4.88 12.50 7.95
N ALA A 66 -4.87 12.01 6.71
CA ALA A 66 -5.64 12.56 5.61
C ALA A 66 -7.16 12.49 5.83
N THR A 67 -7.64 11.49 6.57
CA THR A 67 -9.06 11.32 6.93
C THR A 67 -9.37 11.67 8.39
N ARG A 68 -8.44 12.32 9.10
CA ARG A 68 -8.56 12.58 10.54
C ARG A 68 -9.79 13.41 10.89
N LEU A 69 -10.13 14.41 10.07
CA LEU A 69 -11.28 15.28 10.34
C LEU A 69 -12.59 14.50 10.22
N GLU A 70 -12.67 13.60 9.25
CA GLU A 70 -13.80 12.69 9.05
C GLU A 70 -13.92 11.74 10.23
N LEU A 71 -12.83 11.12 10.68
CA LEU A 71 -12.82 10.22 11.84
C LEU A 71 -13.26 10.93 13.13
N TYR A 72 -12.83 12.19 13.34
CA TYR A 72 -13.31 13.00 14.46
C TYR A 72 -14.78 13.40 14.32
N PHE A 73 -15.21 13.75 13.11
CA PHE A 73 -16.58 14.17 12.83
C PHE A 73 -17.59 13.04 13.10
N TRP A 74 -17.26 11.81 12.72
CA TRP A 74 -18.10 10.63 12.96
C TRP A 74 -17.99 10.07 14.38
N GLY A 75 -17.01 10.53 15.16
CA GLY A 75 -16.76 10.05 16.51
C GLY A 75 -16.08 8.68 16.57
N ASP A 76 -15.50 8.22 15.45
CA ASP A 76 -14.73 6.97 15.38
C ASP A 76 -13.46 7.04 16.23
N VAL A 77 -12.90 8.24 16.36
CA VAL A 77 -11.77 8.56 17.24
C VAL A 77 -11.96 9.95 17.84
N THR A 78 -11.44 10.14 19.05
CA THR A 78 -11.59 11.40 19.82
C THR A 78 -10.26 12.12 20.04
N SER A 79 -9.14 11.46 19.72
CA SER A 79 -7.80 12.02 19.91
C SER A 79 -6.82 11.51 18.87
N TRP A 80 -5.69 12.22 18.71
CA TRP A 80 -4.59 11.79 17.87
C TRP A 80 -4.02 10.45 18.31
N ALA A 81 -3.82 10.27 19.63
CA ALA A 81 -3.28 9.05 20.20
C ALA A 81 -4.18 7.84 19.95
N GLU A 82 -5.50 8.02 20.04
CA GLU A 82 -6.47 6.98 19.70
C GLU A 82 -6.38 6.62 18.22
N MET A 83 -6.39 7.59 17.30
CA MET A 83 -6.25 7.34 15.86
C MET A 83 -4.93 6.62 15.51
N CYS A 84 -3.82 6.98 16.15
CA CYS A 84 -2.56 6.25 16.01
C CYS A 84 -2.71 4.77 16.38
N LYS A 85 -3.42 4.50 17.49
CA LYS A 85 -3.54 3.17 18.08
C LYS A 85 -4.57 2.29 17.38
N THR A 86 -5.70 2.84 16.96
CA THR A 86 -6.86 2.07 16.46
C THR A 86 -6.93 2.01 14.94
N VAL A 87 -6.44 3.05 14.24
CA VAL A 87 -6.53 3.14 12.77
C VAL A 87 -5.16 2.96 12.15
N ARG A 88 -4.16 3.77 12.52
CA ARG A 88 -2.85 3.79 11.84
C ARG A 88 -2.04 2.50 12.07
N SER A 89 -2.18 1.86 13.22
CA SER A 89 -1.43 0.64 13.58
C SER A 89 -1.73 -0.55 12.67
N GLY A 90 -2.99 -0.68 12.23
CA GLY A 90 -3.45 -1.74 11.34
C GLY A 90 -3.23 -1.46 9.85
N MET A 91 -2.61 -0.33 9.50
CA MET A 91 -2.30 0.01 8.10
C MET A 91 -0.92 -0.50 7.72
N VAL A 92 -0.77 -0.96 6.47
CA VAL A 92 0.54 -1.21 5.85
C VAL A 92 1.38 0.07 5.93
N THR A 93 2.62 -0.07 6.37
CA THR A 93 3.53 1.06 6.62
C THR A 93 3.93 1.75 5.31
N ALA A 94 3.50 2.99 5.10
CA ALA A 94 3.80 3.76 3.89
C ALA A 94 4.30 5.19 4.17
N THR A 95 4.45 5.54 5.45
CA THR A 95 4.86 6.87 5.90
C THR A 95 5.82 6.80 7.08
N THR A 96 6.73 7.78 7.18
CA THR A 96 7.68 7.91 8.29
C THR A 96 7.00 8.32 9.61
N GLN A 97 5.69 8.51 9.63
CA GLN A 97 4.92 8.62 10.88
C GLN A 97 4.71 7.25 11.56
N GLN A 98 4.97 6.15 10.84
CA GLN A 98 4.86 4.77 11.30
C GLN A 98 6.24 4.13 11.56
N SER A 99 7.34 4.83 11.26
CA SER A 99 8.68 4.24 11.35
C SER A 99 9.11 3.98 12.79
N SER A 100 9.80 2.87 12.99
CA SER A 100 10.55 2.59 14.22
C SER A 100 11.80 1.78 13.91
N VAL A 101 12.84 1.91 14.74
CA VAL A 101 14.09 1.15 14.57
C VAL A 101 13.84 -0.36 14.69
N ASN A 102 13.04 -0.75 15.69
CA ASN A 102 12.74 -2.16 15.92
C ASN A 102 11.96 -2.78 14.77
N ALA A 103 10.92 -2.09 14.26
CA ALA A 103 10.15 -2.58 13.11
C ALA A 103 11.03 -2.75 11.87
N ALA A 104 11.90 -1.79 11.56
CA ALA A 104 12.82 -1.89 10.44
C ALA A 104 13.78 -3.10 10.57
N SER A 105 14.35 -3.31 11.77
CA SER A 105 15.24 -4.45 12.03
C SER A 105 14.52 -5.80 11.93
N THR A 106 13.29 -5.89 12.44
CA THR A 106 12.44 -7.08 12.30
C THR A 106 12.10 -7.32 10.83
N ALA A 107 11.78 -6.25 10.09
CA ALA A 107 11.45 -6.32 8.69
C ALA A 107 12.61 -6.81 7.82
N SER A 108 13.81 -6.27 7.99
CA SER A 108 15.00 -6.79 7.28
C SER A 108 15.25 -8.27 7.57
N SER A 109 15.03 -8.70 8.82
CA SER A 109 15.15 -10.13 9.19
C SER A 109 14.09 -11.01 8.49
N GLY A 110 12.85 -10.54 8.41
CA GLY A 110 11.75 -11.26 7.74
C GLY A 110 11.89 -11.32 6.21
N LEU A 111 12.56 -10.32 5.62
CA LEU A 111 12.83 -10.25 4.19
C LEU A 111 14.05 -11.08 3.75
N ALA A 112 14.90 -11.53 4.68
CA ALA A 112 16.15 -12.24 4.36
C ALA A 112 15.96 -13.49 3.46
N GLN A 113 14.77 -14.09 3.48
CA GLN A 113 14.40 -15.22 2.62
C GLN A 113 14.28 -14.88 1.13
N LEU A 114 14.19 -13.59 0.75
CA LEU A 114 13.97 -13.16 -0.64
C LEU A 114 15.24 -13.13 -1.50
N GLY A 115 16.39 -13.55 -0.98
CA GLY A 115 17.64 -13.67 -1.76
C GLY A 115 18.04 -12.35 -2.44
N LYS A 116 18.12 -12.34 -3.78
CA LYS A 116 18.55 -11.16 -4.55
C LYS A 116 17.64 -9.95 -4.36
N THR A 117 16.33 -10.18 -4.21
CA THR A 117 15.36 -9.10 -3.99
C THR A 117 15.58 -8.45 -2.62
N PHE A 118 15.93 -9.24 -1.60
CA PHE A 118 16.34 -8.69 -0.30
C PHE A 118 17.59 -7.81 -0.42
N THR A 119 18.62 -8.25 -1.15
CA THR A 119 19.83 -7.44 -1.37
C THR A 119 19.50 -6.09 -1.99
N ARG A 120 18.61 -6.04 -2.99
CA ARG A 120 18.18 -4.78 -3.60
C ARG A 120 17.43 -3.86 -2.63
N ILE A 121 16.57 -4.43 -1.78
CA ILE A 121 15.85 -3.68 -0.75
C ILE A 121 16.85 -3.10 0.28
N GLU A 122 17.86 -3.86 0.69
CA GLU A 122 18.91 -3.40 1.61
C GLU A 122 19.83 -2.34 0.99
N ASP A 123 20.16 -2.45 -0.31
CA ASP A 123 20.94 -1.43 -1.02
C ASP A 123 20.19 -0.09 -1.06
N ILE A 124 18.89 -0.11 -1.40
CA ILE A 124 18.02 1.06 -1.37
C ILE A 124 17.92 1.64 0.05
N THR A 125 17.75 0.76 1.04
CA THR A 125 17.65 1.14 2.46
C THR A 125 18.93 1.83 2.94
N SER A 126 20.09 1.30 2.57
CA SER A 126 21.40 1.83 2.92
C SER A 126 21.64 3.21 2.28
N GLU A 127 21.33 3.36 1.00
CA GLU A 127 21.43 4.66 0.31
C GLU A 127 20.51 5.71 0.96
N LEU A 128 19.27 5.34 1.30
CA LEU A 128 18.36 6.23 2.00
C LEU A 128 18.86 6.63 3.39
N GLU A 129 19.54 5.73 4.10
CA GLU A 129 20.12 6.04 5.40
C GLU A 129 21.25 7.08 5.26
N ILE A 130 22.11 6.94 4.24
CA ILE A 130 23.16 7.91 3.90
C ILE A 130 22.52 9.28 3.60
N GLN A 131 21.49 9.30 2.74
CA GLN A 131 20.75 10.52 2.42
C GLN A 131 20.03 11.13 3.62
N ARG A 132 19.56 10.32 4.57
CA ARG A 132 18.94 10.81 5.81
C ARG A 132 19.97 11.48 6.72
N LYS A 133 21.12 10.82 6.94
CA LYS A 133 22.19 11.31 7.84
C LYS A 133 22.83 12.61 7.35
N SER A 134 22.82 12.87 6.05
CA SER A 134 23.30 14.14 5.48
C SER A 134 22.34 15.32 5.66
N ARG A 135 21.18 15.13 6.30
CA ARG A 135 20.11 16.14 6.42
C ARG A 135 19.75 16.41 7.89
N GLY A 136 19.70 17.69 8.26
CA GLY A 136 19.39 18.10 9.64
C GLY A 136 18.00 17.69 10.16
N ARG A 137 17.02 17.43 9.27
CA ARG A 137 15.69 16.91 9.60
C ARG A 137 15.26 15.82 8.62
N GLY A 138 16.15 14.85 8.40
CA GLY A 138 15.88 13.71 7.53
C GLY A 138 14.76 12.82 8.10
N LYS A 139 13.67 12.70 7.35
CA LYS A 139 12.66 11.65 7.49
C LYS A 139 13.25 10.24 7.30
N GLU A 140 12.67 9.27 7.97
CA GLU A 140 13.19 7.92 8.19
C GLU A 140 12.78 6.93 7.09
N TYR A 141 12.97 7.30 5.82
CA TYR A 141 12.59 6.44 4.69
C TYR A 141 13.34 5.09 4.68
N ASP A 142 14.59 5.09 5.13
CA ASP A 142 15.39 3.89 5.40
C ASP A 142 14.70 2.90 6.35
N ARG A 143 13.85 3.38 7.26
CA ARG A 143 13.10 2.50 8.18
C ARG A 143 11.76 2.05 7.61
N VAL A 144 11.15 2.86 6.76
CA VAL A 144 9.85 2.58 6.15
C VAL A 144 9.97 1.54 5.04
N VAL A 145 11.03 1.60 4.23
CA VAL A 145 11.24 0.70 3.08
C VAL A 145 11.17 -0.79 3.46
N PRO A 146 11.99 -1.30 4.39
CA PRO A 146 11.94 -2.73 4.74
C PRO A 146 10.58 -3.10 5.35
N ASP A 147 10.02 -2.26 6.22
CA ASP A 147 8.73 -2.52 6.87
C ASP A 147 7.55 -2.57 5.88
N TYR A 148 7.58 -1.69 4.86
CA TYR A 148 6.63 -1.73 3.75
C TYR A 148 6.70 -3.05 3.00
N PHE A 149 7.89 -3.47 2.57
CA PHE A 149 8.04 -4.69 1.78
C PHE A 149 7.77 -5.96 2.59
N LEU A 150 8.04 -5.96 3.91
CA LEU A 150 7.58 -7.05 4.78
C LEU A 150 6.04 -7.11 4.81
N GLY A 151 5.37 -5.96 4.94
CA GLY A 151 3.91 -5.91 4.89
C GLY A 151 3.33 -6.39 3.55
N ILE A 152 3.97 -6.06 2.42
CA ILE A 152 3.59 -6.57 1.10
C ILE A 152 3.80 -8.09 1.02
N LEU A 153 4.94 -8.60 1.50
CA LEU A 153 5.21 -10.04 1.58
C LEU A 153 4.11 -10.77 2.38
N ASP A 154 3.73 -10.20 3.53
CA ASP A 154 2.65 -10.73 4.37
C ASP A 154 1.30 -10.77 3.65
N VAL A 155 0.93 -9.71 2.94
CA VAL A 155 -0.31 -9.65 2.15
C VAL A 155 -0.29 -10.66 1.00
N LEU A 156 0.79 -10.69 0.21
CA LEU A 156 0.92 -11.60 -0.93
C LEU A 156 0.93 -13.07 -0.48
N SER A 157 1.57 -13.40 0.64
CA SER A 157 1.63 -14.78 1.13
C SER A 157 0.25 -15.31 1.55
N ARG A 158 -0.64 -14.43 2.02
CA ARG A 158 -2.02 -14.76 2.36
C ARG A 158 -2.91 -14.79 1.13
N LEU A 159 -2.70 -13.85 0.22
CA LEU A 159 -3.36 -13.84 -1.08
C LEU A 159 -3.10 -15.13 -1.87
N ALA A 160 -1.85 -15.64 -1.84
CA ALA A 160 -1.47 -16.90 -2.47
C ALA A 160 -2.25 -18.12 -1.96
N LYS A 161 -2.71 -18.10 -0.71
CA LYS A 161 -3.49 -19.20 -0.10
C LYS A 161 -4.93 -19.22 -0.58
N VAL A 162 -5.53 -18.04 -0.82
CA VAL A 162 -6.96 -17.91 -1.12
C VAL A 162 -7.26 -17.85 -2.62
N LEU A 163 -6.30 -17.43 -3.44
CA LEU A 163 -6.45 -17.44 -4.90
C LEU A 163 -6.45 -18.85 -5.47
N GLU A 164 -7.34 -19.10 -6.42
CA GLU A 164 -7.32 -20.31 -7.25
C GLU A 164 -6.05 -20.36 -8.12
N SER A 165 -5.57 -21.56 -8.47
CA SER A 165 -4.48 -21.70 -9.44
C SER A 165 -4.89 -21.11 -10.78
N GLY A 166 -4.02 -20.33 -11.38
CA GLY A 166 -4.28 -19.55 -12.60
C GLY A 166 -5.04 -18.25 -12.38
N ALA A 167 -5.56 -17.94 -11.18
CA ALA A 167 -6.29 -16.71 -10.93
C ALA A 167 -5.39 -15.47 -11.11
N PRO A 168 -5.86 -14.41 -11.80
CA PRO A 168 -5.12 -13.17 -11.95
C PRO A 168 -5.23 -12.27 -10.71
N SER A 169 -4.13 -11.58 -10.43
CA SER A 169 -4.06 -10.50 -9.45
C SER A 169 -3.50 -9.26 -10.15
N VAL A 170 -4.27 -8.17 -10.17
CA VAL A 170 -3.93 -6.91 -10.83
C VAL A 170 -3.75 -5.84 -9.78
N TRP A 171 -2.54 -5.30 -9.67
CA TRP A 171 -2.21 -4.30 -8.66
C TRP A 171 -1.83 -2.97 -9.31
N LEU A 172 -2.50 -1.90 -8.93
CA LEU A 172 -2.17 -0.53 -9.34
C LEU A 172 -1.17 0.07 -8.35
N ILE A 173 0.08 0.26 -8.77
CA ILE A 173 1.19 0.65 -7.89
C ILE A 173 1.93 1.83 -8.51
N GLY A 174 2.32 2.79 -7.67
CA GLY A 174 3.26 3.86 -8.07
C GLY A 174 4.67 3.58 -7.57
N ASP A 175 5.67 3.88 -8.39
CA ASP A 175 7.05 3.99 -7.92
C ASP A 175 7.27 5.26 -7.08
N SER A 176 8.45 5.39 -6.51
CA SER A 176 8.79 6.53 -5.64
C SER A 176 10.27 6.88 -5.71
N ALA A 177 10.62 8.11 -5.31
CA ALA A 177 12.01 8.53 -5.21
C ALA A 177 12.30 9.38 -3.96
N PRO A 178 12.10 8.86 -2.73
CA PRO A 178 12.48 9.57 -1.51
C PRO A 178 13.96 9.99 -1.55
N TYR A 179 14.23 11.26 -1.27
CA TYR A 179 15.57 11.87 -1.39
C TYR A 179 16.24 11.76 -2.78
N GLY A 180 15.48 11.45 -3.83
CA GLY A 180 16.05 11.17 -5.15
C GLY A 180 16.61 9.76 -5.30
N VAL A 181 16.40 8.87 -4.33
CA VAL A 181 16.72 7.45 -4.44
C VAL A 181 15.53 6.76 -5.08
N TYR A 182 15.63 6.37 -6.35
CA TYR A 182 14.55 5.70 -7.07
C TYR A 182 14.27 4.31 -6.47
N ILE A 183 12.99 4.04 -6.23
CA ILE A 183 12.48 2.77 -5.75
C ILE A 183 11.47 2.28 -6.77
N ASP A 184 11.85 1.24 -7.50
CA ASP A 184 10.98 0.54 -8.43
C ASP A 184 10.00 -0.37 -7.65
N THR A 185 9.01 0.24 -7.00
CA THR A 185 8.07 -0.47 -6.14
C THR A 185 7.29 -1.56 -6.88
N PRO A 186 6.74 -1.34 -8.10
CA PRO A 186 6.08 -2.40 -8.86
C PRO A 186 7.01 -3.59 -9.16
N ALA A 187 8.26 -3.38 -9.60
CA ALA A 187 9.17 -4.50 -9.89
C ALA A 187 9.51 -5.30 -8.63
N LEU A 188 9.80 -4.62 -7.51
CA LEU A 188 10.09 -5.29 -6.23
C LEU A 188 8.89 -6.10 -5.72
N ILE A 189 7.67 -5.58 -5.88
CA ILE A 189 6.44 -6.34 -5.57
C ILE A 189 6.29 -7.55 -6.48
N GLY A 190 6.58 -7.42 -7.78
CA GLY A 190 6.58 -8.52 -8.73
C GLY A 190 7.54 -9.63 -8.34
N GLU A 191 8.77 -9.30 -7.96
CA GLU A 191 9.77 -10.27 -7.48
C GLU A 191 9.34 -10.97 -6.19
N ILE A 192 8.72 -10.24 -5.25
CA ILE A 192 8.15 -10.84 -4.04
C ILE A 192 7.01 -11.80 -4.39
N ALA A 193 6.17 -11.44 -5.36
CA ALA A 193 5.11 -12.32 -5.85
C ALA A 193 5.71 -13.58 -6.48
N GLU A 194 6.75 -13.47 -7.32
CA GLU A 194 7.44 -14.64 -7.90
C GLU A 194 8.02 -15.57 -6.83
N HIS A 195 8.62 -15.02 -5.78
CA HIS A 195 9.09 -15.79 -4.63
C HIS A 195 7.97 -16.60 -3.94
N LEU A 196 6.73 -16.12 -4.00
CA LEU A 196 5.56 -16.75 -3.38
C LEU A 196 4.77 -17.68 -4.33
N GLY A 197 5.33 -18.02 -5.50
CA GLY A 197 4.66 -18.91 -6.46
C GLY A 197 3.58 -18.20 -7.27
N PHE A 198 3.82 -16.93 -7.61
CA PHE A 198 3.12 -16.25 -8.69
C PHE A 198 4.01 -16.16 -9.92
N ARG A 199 3.40 -15.94 -11.08
CA ARG A 199 4.08 -15.57 -12.32
C ARG A 199 3.66 -14.17 -12.73
N VAL A 200 4.62 -13.26 -12.85
CA VAL A 200 4.35 -11.91 -13.41
C VAL A 200 4.10 -12.05 -14.90
N GLU A 201 2.97 -11.52 -15.38
CA GLU A 201 2.60 -11.55 -16.81
C GLU A 201 2.80 -10.18 -17.47
N GLU A 202 2.42 -9.10 -16.78
CA GLU A 202 2.52 -7.74 -17.34
C GLU A 202 2.91 -6.71 -16.27
N ASP A 203 3.68 -5.72 -16.70
CA ASP A 203 3.98 -4.50 -15.96
C ASP A 203 3.75 -3.29 -16.89
N LEU A 204 2.56 -2.70 -16.79
CA LEU A 204 2.06 -1.71 -17.73
C LEU A 204 2.08 -0.29 -17.14
N ALA A 205 2.83 0.62 -17.74
CA ALA A 205 2.76 2.04 -17.39
C ALA A 205 1.44 2.68 -17.84
N LEU A 206 0.68 3.22 -16.88
CA LEU A 206 -0.57 3.92 -17.15
C LEU A 206 -0.39 5.43 -17.31
N ARG A 207 0.41 6.04 -16.44
CA ARG A 207 0.68 7.48 -16.49
C ARG A 207 2.00 7.86 -15.86
N GLN A 208 2.57 8.94 -16.37
CA GLN A 208 3.70 9.64 -15.77
C GLN A 208 3.24 10.52 -14.60
N ARG A 209 4.10 10.65 -13.60
CA ARG A 209 3.94 11.42 -12.36
C ARG A 209 5.29 12.07 -12.00
N GLY A 210 5.35 12.78 -10.86
CA GLY A 210 6.60 13.38 -10.36
C GLY A 210 6.95 14.75 -10.95
N LEU A 211 6.55 15.04 -12.18
CA LEU A 211 6.90 16.30 -12.89
C LEU A 211 6.21 17.57 -12.37
N ARG A 212 5.23 17.46 -11.45
CA ARG A 212 4.46 18.62 -10.95
C ARG A 212 5.34 19.66 -10.23
N TRP A 213 6.50 19.24 -9.70
CA TRP A 213 7.41 20.10 -8.91
C TRP A 213 8.82 20.23 -9.51
N ALA A 214 9.02 19.83 -10.76
CA ALA A 214 10.31 19.96 -11.45
C ALA A 214 10.82 21.41 -11.46
N SER A 215 9.91 22.40 -11.48
CA SER A 215 10.24 23.82 -11.52
C SER A 215 10.55 24.45 -10.15
N THR A 216 10.32 23.76 -9.03
CA THR A 216 10.51 24.32 -7.69
C THR A 216 11.78 23.84 -6.98
N GLY A 217 12.54 22.90 -7.58
CA GLY A 217 13.81 22.40 -7.01
C GLY A 217 13.68 21.70 -5.64
N MET A 218 12.46 21.47 -5.17
CA MET A 218 12.16 21.02 -3.81
C MET A 218 12.04 19.49 -3.69
N ARG A 219 11.83 18.79 -4.81
CA ARG A 219 11.71 17.34 -4.90
C ARG A 219 12.36 16.93 -6.23
N HIS A 220 13.11 15.82 -6.22
CA HIS A 220 13.92 15.27 -7.32
C HIS A 220 13.33 15.45 -8.74
N ASP A 221 14.20 15.37 -9.74
CA ASP A 221 13.87 15.41 -11.17
C ASP A 221 13.53 14.03 -11.76
N ILE A 222 13.52 12.98 -10.93
CA ILE A 222 13.18 11.62 -11.35
C ILE A 222 11.72 11.56 -11.80
N GLU A 223 11.53 11.14 -13.04
CA GLU A 223 10.25 10.79 -13.62
C GLU A 223 9.69 9.53 -12.96
N LEU A 224 8.47 9.63 -12.44
CA LEU A 224 7.80 8.56 -11.73
C LEU A 224 6.64 8.03 -12.56
N THR A 225 6.25 6.79 -12.35
CA THR A 225 5.17 6.12 -13.08
C THR A 225 4.18 5.46 -12.14
N GLU A 226 2.92 5.44 -12.56
CA GLU A 226 1.90 4.58 -11.98
C GLU A 226 1.62 3.44 -12.96
N ARG A 227 1.70 2.21 -12.47
CA ARG A 227 1.71 0.99 -13.28
C ARG A 227 0.67 -0.01 -12.81
N LEU A 228 0.12 -0.77 -13.75
CA LEU A 228 -0.63 -1.99 -13.48
C LEU A 228 0.33 -3.18 -13.55
N LEU A 229 0.50 -3.85 -12.43
CA LEU A 229 1.23 -5.10 -12.34
C LEU A 229 0.22 -6.26 -12.34
N LEU A 230 0.25 -7.08 -13.39
CA LEU A 230 -0.54 -8.30 -13.50
C LEU A 230 0.34 -9.50 -13.21
N PHE A 231 -0.07 -10.33 -12.26
CA PHE A 231 0.55 -11.61 -11.95
C PHE A 231 -0.51 -12.67 -11.69
N ARG A 232 -0.20 -13.94 -12.00
CA ARG A 232 -1.10 -15.08 -11.80
C ARG A 232 -0.59 -16.02 -10.74
N ARG A 233 -1.51 -16.63 -10.00
CA ARG A 233 -1.18 -17.73 -9.09
C ARG A 233 -0.73 -18.93 -9.94
N ASP A 234 0.48 -19.44 -9.71
CA ASP A 234 0.94 -20.69 -10.36
C ASP A 234 0.37 -21.93 -9.67
#